data_AF-A0A816K7F6-F1
#
_entry.id   AF-A0A816K7F6-F1
#
_cell.length_a   1.000
_cell.length_b   1.000
_cell.length_c   1.000
_cell.angle_alpha   90.00
_cell.angle_beta   90.00
_cell.angle_gamma   90.00
#
_symmetry.space_group_name_H-M   'P 1'
#
loop_
_entity.id
_entity.type
_entity.pdbx_description
1 polymer ?
#
loop_
_entity_poly.entity_id
_entity_poly.type
_entity_poly.pdbx_seq_one_letter_code
_entity_poly.pdbx_strand_id
1 'polypeptide(L)'
;MQGLWEVKEKKEKKERIIKGRDLVDVVFSWSVRDVLNSKLYKGKVDKIPNTFQSSKEYFKSFVNPIIEETHAALLSSMETLRRAPAFKVWEIKPAKDFKPPKNLYYEVTLQTVSDNTTKEMGNCWSSTISLQ
;
A
#
# COMPACT_ATOMS: atom_id res chain seq x y z
N MET A 1 61.51 -17.83 -0.74
CA MET A 1 60.24 -18.55 -0.92
C MET A 1 59.16 -17.52 -1.19
N GLN A 2 58.43 -17.71 -2.29
CA GLN A 2 57.37 -16.84 -2.78
C GLN A 2 56.17 -16.89 -1.82
N GLY A 3 55.59 -15.73 -1.53
CA GLY A 3 54.34 -15.57 -0.80
C GLY A 3 53.35 -14.77 -1.65
N LEU A 4 52.97 -15.35 -2.77
CA LEU A 4 51.83 -14.95 -3.60
C LEU A 4 50.57 -15.00 -2.73
N TRP A 5 50.04 -13.84 -2.32
CA TRP A 5 48.73 -13.76 -1.69
C TRP A 5 47.97 -12.53 -2.20
N GLU A 6 47.35 -12.80 -3.34
CA GLU A 6 46.03 -12.38 -3.80
C GLU A 6 45.66 -10.89 -3.74
N VAL A 7 45.63 -10.31 -4.95
CA VAL A 7 44.75 -9.19 -5.29
C VAL A 7 43.33 -9.56 -4.87
N LYS A 8 42.85 -8.98 -3.77
CA LYS A 8 41.41 -9.00 -3.46
C LYS A 8 40.69 -8.29 -4.59
N GLU A 9 40.04 -9.06 -5.45
CA GLU A 9 39.07 -8.51 -6.39
C GLU A 9 38.07 -7.67 -5.59
N LYS A 10 38.13 -6.36 -5.79
CA LYS A 10 37.15 -5.43 -5.30
C LYS A 10 35.88 -5.77 -6.07
N LYS A 11 35.00 -6.60 -5.50
CA LYS A 11 33.65 -6.78 -6.00
C LYS A 11 33.04 -5.39 -6.09
N GLU A 12 33.00 -4.85 -7.31
CA GLU A 12 32.18 -3.69 -7.61
C GLU A 12 30.78 -4.06 -7.16
N LYS A 13 30.35 -3.42 -6.07
CA LYS A 13 28.96 -3.44 -5.65
C LYS A 13 28.25 -2.72 -6.79
N LYS A 14 27.75 -3.51 -7.74
CA LYS A 14 26.93 -3.02 -8.85
C LYS A 14 25.75 -2.35 -8.18
N GLU A 15 25.86 -1.04 -7.99
CA GLU A 15 24.82 -0.21 -7.47
C GLU A 15 23.60 -0.54 -8.33
N ARG A 16 22.54 -1.03 -7.69
CA ARG A 16 21.32 -1.36 -8.41
C ARG A 16 20.91 -0.07 -9.10
N ILE A 17 21.08 -0.02 -10.42
CA ILE A 17 20.72 1.13 -11.21
C ILE A 17 19.20 1.23 -11.09
N ILE A 18 18.69 2.05 -10.16
CA ILE A 18 17.28 2.44 -10.13
C ILE A 18 17.12 3.46 -11.25
N LYS A 19 17.07 2.97 -12.50
CA LYS A 19 16.67 3.79 -13.65
C LYS A 19 15.32 3.29 -14.14
N GLY A 20 14.30 3.97 -13.63
CA GLY A 20 12.89 3.72 -13.87
C GLY A 20 12.17 3.75 -12.53
N ARG A 21 11.10 4.55 -12.41
CA ARG A 21 10.15 4.36 -11.32
C ARG A 21 9.59 2.96 -11.53
N ASP A 22 9.85 2.05 -10.61
CA ASP A 22 9.22 0.74 -10.63
C ASP A 22 7.69 0.93 -10.59
N LEU A 23 6.92 -0.07 -11.03
CA LEU A 23 5.46 -0.03 -10.90
C LEU A 23 5.07 0.28 -9.44
N VAL A 24 5.82 -0.29 -8.49
CA VAL A 24 5.69 -0.01 -7.06
C VAL A 24 5.87 1.49 -6.77
N ASP A 25 6.95 2.12 -7.24
CA ASP A 25 7.17 3.55 -7.02
C ASP A 25 6.03 4.41 -7.57
N VAL A 26 5.46 4.03 -8.72
CA VAL A 26 4.30 4.72 -9.30
C VAL A 26 3.07 4.55 -8.43
N VAL A 27 2.72 3.31 -8.07
CA VAL A 27 1.53 3.00 -7.26
C VAL A 27 1.60 3.66 -5.88
N PHE A 28 2.75 3.60 -5.22
CA PHE A 28 2.95 4.21 -3.91
C PHE A 28 3.09 5.74 -3.96
N SER A 29 3.29 6.34 -5.14
CA SER A 29 3.30 7.80 -5.29
C SER A 29 1.91 8.44 -5.39
N TRP A 30 0.84 7.64 -5.59
CA TRP A 30 -0.52 8.16 -5.68
C TRP A 30 -1.03 8.64 -4.32
N SER A 31 -1.63 9.82 -4.30
CA SER A 31 -2.46 10.24 -3.17
C SER A 31 -3.79 9.48 -3.17
N VAL A 32 -4.51 9.46 -2.04
CA VAL A 32 -5.88 8.90 -1.98
C VAL A 32 -6.80 9.57 -3.02
N ARG A 33 -6.61 10.87 -3.29
CA ARG A 33 -7.37 11.58 -4.34
C ARG A 33 -7.06 11.06 -5.74
N ASP A 34 -5.80 10.72 -6.01
CA ASP A 34 -5.40 10.13 -7.28
C ASP A 34 -6.00 8.74 -7.43
N VAL A 35 -5.95 7.91 -6.38
CA VAL A 35 -6.57 6.58 -6.36
C VAL A 35 -8.07 6.66 -6.66
N LEU A 36 -8.79 7.62 -6.06
CA LEU A 36 -10.23 7.81 -6.27
C LEU A 36 -10.59 8.54 -7.59
N ASN A 37 -9.61 8.99 -8.36
CA ASN A 37 -9.86 9.70 -9.62
C ASN A 37 -9.97 8.72 -10.80
N SER A 38 -11.19 8.37 -11.19
CA SER A 38 -11.47 7.49 -12.35
C SER A 38 -10.94 8.00 -13.69
N LYS A 39 -10.49 9.26 -13.78
CA LYS A 39 -9.95 9.86 -15.00
C LYS A 39 -8.43 10.03 -14.96
N LEU A 40 -7.74 9.50 -13.95
CA LEU A 40 -6.29 9.71 -13.75
C LEU A 40 -5.45 9.31 -14.98
N TYR A 41 -5.84 8.24 -15.66
CA TYR A 41 -5.17 7.72 -16.86
C TYR A 41 -5.96 7.92 -18.16
N LYS A 42 -7.05 8.71 -18.14
CA LYS A 42 -7.83 9.00 -19.33
C LYS A 42 -6.95 9.71 -20.37
N GLY A 43 -6.83 9.11 -21.56
CA GLY A 43 -6.01 9.65 -22.65
C GLY A 43 -4.50 9.45 -22.48
N LYS A 44 -4.05 8.69 -21.47
CA LYS A 44 -2.64 8.30 -21.28
C LYS A 44 -2.35 6.88 -21.80
N VAL A 45 -3.39 6.11 -22.09
CA VAL A 45 -3.28 4.77 -22.67
C VAL A 45 -3.49 4.87 -24.17
N ASP A 46 -2.42 4.61 -24.93
CA ASP A 46 -2.46 4.56 -26.38
C ASP A 46 -2.96 3.19 -26.86
N LYS A 47 -3.50 3.14 -28.09
CA LYS A 47 -3.87 1.88 -28.72
C LYS A 47 -2.61 1.02 -28.91
N ILE A 48 -2.66 -0.22 -28.43
CA ILE A 48 -1.56 -1.18 -28.61
C ILE A 48 -1.42 -1.52 -30.10
N PRO A 49 -0.22 -1.35 -30.68
CA PRO A 49 0.06 -1.75 -32.07
C PRO A 49 -0.09 -3.26 -32.28
N ASN A 50 -0.42 -3.68 -33.49
CA ASN A 50 -0.49 -5.11 -33.85
C ASN A 50 0.89 -5.74 -34.04
N THR A 51 1.91 -4.92 -34.31
CA THR A 51 3.30 -5.36 -34.56
C THR A 51 4.27 -4.40 -33.89
N PHE A 52 5.47 -4.89 -33.57
CA PHE A 52 6.52 -4.16 -32.88
C PHE A 52 7.84 -4.35 -33.62
N GLN A 53 8.65 -3.29 -33.73
CA GLN A 53 9.95 -3.38 -34.40
C GLN A 53 11.02 -3.98 -33.48
N SER A 54 10.77 -4.00 -32.17
CA SER A 54 11.65 -4.62 -31.18
C SER A 54 10.91 -5.02 -29.90
N SER A 55 11.53 -5.88 -29.10
CA SER A 55 11.04 -6.21 -27.75
C SER A 55 10.96 -4.99 -26.83
N LYS A 56 11.87 -4.02 -27.00
CA LYS A 56 11.86 -2.77 -26.23
C LYS A 56 10.60 -1.95 -26.51
N GLU A 57 10.19 -1.84 -27.77
CA GLU A 57 8.96 -1.15 -28.15
C GLU A 57 7.72 -1.87 -27.63
N TYR A 58 7.72 -3.20 -27.71
CA TYR A 58 6.69 -4.04 -27.09
C TYR A 58 6.56 -3.74 -25.60
N PHE A 59 7.62 -3.88 -24.80
CA PHE A 59 7.51 -3.64 -23.35
C PHE A 59 7.10 -2.19 -23.03
N LYS A 60 7.58 -1.22 -23.81
CA LYS A 60 7.21 0.19 -23.64
C LYS A 60 5.72 0.42 -23.88
N SER A 61 5.07 -0.27 -24.82
CA SER A 61 3.64 -0.07 -25.09
C SER A 61 2.74 -0.54 -23.96
N PHE A 62 3.20 -1.46 -23.11
CA PHE A 62 2.41 -2.00 -21.99
C PHE A 62 2.56 -1.22 -20.68
N VAL A 63 3.50 -0.26 -20.59
CA VAL A 63 3.72 0.50 -19.34
C VAL A 63 2.45 1.22 -18.87
N ASN A 64 1.84 2.04 -19.72
CA ASN A 64 0.63 2.77 -19.35
C ASN A 64 -0.60 1.85 -19.17
N PRO A 65 -0.84 0.85 -20.04
CA PRO A 65 -1.89 -0.16 -19.80
C PRO A 65 -1.80 -0.84 -18.43
N ILE A 66 -0.62 -1.32 -18.02
CA ILE A 66 -0.44 -2.00 -16.72
C ILE A 66 -0.72 -1.06 -15.55
N ILE A 67 -0.25 0.18 -15.65
CA ILE A 67 -0.48 1.19 -14.61
C ILE A 67 -1.97 1.53 -14.51
N GLU A 68 -2.66 1.69 -15.64
CA GLU A 68 -4.09 1.96 -15.69
C GLU A 68 -4.93 0.80 -15.15
N GLU A 69 -4.60 -0.45 -15.50
CA GLU A 69 -5.23 -1.66 -14.96
C GLU A 69 -5.05 -1.74 -13.44
N THR A 70 -3.83 -1.49 -12.96
CA THR A 70 -3.53 -1.49 -11.51
C THR A 70 -4.32 -0.40 -10.79
N HIS A 71 -4.42 0.80 -11.38
CA HIS A 71 -5.22 1.90 -10.85
C HIS A 71 -6.71 1.54 -10.80
N ALA A 72 -7.26 0.95 -11.86
CA ALA A 72 -8.66 0.52 -11.92
C ALA A 72 -8.99 -0.54 -10.87
N ALA A 73 -8.11 -1.53 -10.68
CA ALA A 73 -8.25 -2.57 -9.65
C ALA A 73 -8.24 -1.96 -8.23
N LEU A 74 -7.35 -1.00 -7.98
CA LEU A 74 -7.27 -0.29 -6.70
C LEU A 74 -8.50 0.58 -6.45
N LEU A 75 -8.95 1.34 -7.45
CA LEU A 75 -10.18 2.14 -7.39
C LEU A 75 -11.40 1.27 -7.07
N SER A 76 -11.55 0.14 -7.75
CA SER A 76 -12.64 -0.82 -7.49
C SER A 76 -12.61 -1.36 -6.06
N SER A 77 -11.41 -1.66 -5.55
CA SER A 77 -11.22 -2.08 -4.17
C SER A 77 -11.62 -0.99 -3.16
N MET A 78 -11.30 0.28 -3.45
CA MET A 78 -11.67 1.41 -2.60
C MET A 78 -13.19 1.66 -2.59
N GLU A 79 -13.89 1.44 -3.70
CA GLU A 79 -15.36 1.51 -3.72
C GLU A 79 -16.02 0.46 -2.82
N THR A 80 -15.39 -0.71 -2.71
CA THR A 80 -15.83 -1.74 -1.78
C THR A 80 -15.50 -1.34 -0.34
N LEU A 81 -14.28 -0.83 -0.10
CA LEU A 81 -13.82 -0.38 1.22
C LEU A 81 -14.67 0.77 1.78
N ARG A 82 -15.15 1.68 0.93
CA ARG A 82 -16.04 2.78 1.31
C ARG A 82 -17.30 2.31 2.05
N ARG A 83 -17.75 1.09 1.78
CA ARG A 83 -18.94 0.48 2.40
C ARG A 83 -18.61 -0.34 3.66
N ALA A 84 -17.33 -0.56 3.94
CA ALA A 84 -16.92 -1.30 5.13
C ALA A 84 -17.19 -0.47 6.39
N PRO A 85 -17.60 -1.10 7.50
CA PRO A 85 -17.67 -0.43 8.79
C PRO A 85 -16.31 0.18 9.15
N ALA A 86 -16.30 1.47 9.46
CA ALA A 86 -15.11 2.18 9.91
C ALA A 86 -15.32 2.66 11.35
N PHE A 87 -14.30 2.49 12.17
CA PHE A 87 -14.29 2.94 13.56
C PHE A 87 -13.10 3.85 13.77
N LYS A 88 -13.31 4.95 14.48
CA LYS A 88 -12.21 5.79 14.94
C LYS A 88 -11.69 5.20 16.24
N VAL A 89 -10.40 4.90 16.31
CA VAL A 89 -9.79 4.57 17.60
C VAL A 89 -9.79 5.83 18.46
N TRP A 90 -10.49 5.77 19.59
CA TRP A 90 -10.61 6.89 20.53
C TRP A 90 -9.48 6.86 21.55
N GLU A 91 -9.25 5.70 22.15
CA GLU A 91 -8.27 5.52 23.21
C GLU A 91 -7.64 4.12 23.09
N ILE A 92 -6.33 4.05 23.35
CA ILE A 92 -5.62 2.78 23.55
C ILE A 92 -4.90 2.91 24.88
N LYS A 93 -5.16 1.99 25.82
CA LYS A 93 -4.51 1.99 27.14
C LYS A 93 -4.11 0.58 27.56
N PRO A 94 -3.05 0.41 28.37
CA PRO A 94 -2.70 -0.90 28.92
C PRO A 94 -3.89 -1.50 29.70
N ALA A 95 -4.17 -2.78 29.47
CA ALA A 95 -5.18 -3.49 30.25
C ALA A 95 -4.70 -3.70 31.70
N LYS A 96 -5.61 -4.01 32.61
CA LYS A 96 -5.31 -4.19 34.05
C LYS A 96 -4.26 -5.27 34.32
N ASP A 97 -4.15 -6.25 33.43
CA ASP A 97 -3.23 -7.39 33.48
C ASP A 97 -1.98 -7.21 32.61
N PHE A 98 -1.76 -6.00 32.08
CA PHE A 98 -0.52 -5.63 31.38
C PHE A 98 0.70 -5.81 32.29
N LYS A 99 1.51 -6.82 31.97
CA LYS A 99 2.71 -7.23 32.70
C LYS A 99 3.77 -7.75 31.72
N PRO A 100 4.73 -6.90 31.33
CA PRO A 100 5.87 -7.34 30.54
C PRO A 100 6.68 -8.43 31.28
N PRO A 101 7.34 -9.36 30.57
CA PRO A 101 7.38 -9.48 29.11
C PRO A 101 6.19 -10.28 28.52
N LYS A 102 5.36 -10.92 29.36
CA LYS A 102 4.43 -11.97 28.92
C LYS A 102 3.02 -11.46 28.57
N ASN A 103 2.53 -10.42 29.24
CA ASN A 103 1.17 -9.93 29.08
C ASN A 103 1.21 -8.50 28.56
N LEU A 104 0.94 -8.31 27.27
CA LEU A 104 0.94 -7.00 26.61
C LEU A 104 -0.47 -6.66 26.10
N TYR A 105 -1.49 -6.92 26.94
CA TYR A 105 -2.88 -6.63 26.58
C TYR A 105 -3.18 -5.14 26.66
N TYR A 106 -3.93 -4.65 25.69
CA TYR A 106 -4.40 -3.28 25.62
C TYR A 106 -5.93 -3.27 25.53
N GLU A 107 -6.55 -2.33 26.22
CA GLU A 107 -7.94 -1.97 26.01
C GLU A 107 -8.00 -0.89 24.92
N VAL A 108 -8.74 -1.16 23.86
CA VAL A 108 -8.96 -0.24 22.74
C VAL A 108 -10.40 0.22 22.77
N THR A 109 -10.62 1.51 22.99
CA THR A 109 -11.95 2.12 22.89
C THR A 109 -12.15 2.64 21.47
N LEU A 110 -13.22 2.20 20.82
CA LEU A 110 -13.61 2.62 19.48
C LEU A 110 -14.76 3.62 19.57
N GLN A 111 -14.65 4.70 18.80
CA GLN A 111 -15.73 5.65 18.55
C GLN A 111 -16.41 5.26 17.23
N THR A 112 -17.70 4.92 17.29
CA THR A 112 -18.54 4.78 16.11
C THR A 112 -18.77 6.13 15.48
N VAL A 113 -18.53 6.23 14.18
CA VAL A 113 -18.92 7.40 13.39
C VAL A 113 -20.37 7.15 12.97
N SER A 114 -21.33 7.36 13.87
CA SER A 114 -22.74 7.33 13.49
C SER A 114 -23.02 8.56 12.61
N ASP A 115 -23.43 8.34 11.37
CA ASP A 115 -23.95 9.41 10.52
C ASP A 115 -25.06 10.16 11.26
N ASN A 116 -25.02 11.49 11.20
CA ASN A 116 -25.87 12.41 11.93
C ASN A 116 -27.37 12.18 11.67
N THR A 117 -27.98 11.23 12.37
CA THR A 117 -29.42 11.22 12.64
C THR A 117 -29.68 10.42 13.90
N THR A 118 -30.53 10.99 14.74
CA THR A 118 -31.02 10.51 16.05
C THR A 118 -29.99 10.42 17.18
N LYS A 119 -30.07 11.45 18.05
CA LYS A 119 -29.73 11.37 19.47
C LYS A 119 -30.48 10.18 20.09
N GLU A 120 -29.81 9.06 20.31
CA GLU A 120 -30.11 8.19 21.43
C GLU A 120 -28.80 7.74 22.09
N MET A 121 -28.83 7.76 23.42
CA MET A 121 -27.68 7.59 24.29
C MET A 121 -27.06 6.20 24.15
N GLY A 122 -25.75 6.19 23.88
CA GLY A 122 -24.78 5.35 24.59
C GLY A 122 -24.89 3.85 24.42
N ASN A 123 -24.31 3.32 23.34
CA ASN A 123 -23.82 1.95 23.33
C ASN A 123 -22.33 1.97 22.95
N CYS A 124 -21.46 2.07 23.97
CA CYS A 124 -20.02 1.92 23.85
C CYS A 124 -19.70 0.42 23.87
N TRP A 125 -19.34 -0.16 22.73
CA TRP A 125 -18.92 -1.56 22.66
C TRP A 125 -17.42 -1.62 23.02
N SER A 126 -17.09 -1.96 24.27
CA SER A 126 -15.73 -2.37 24.64
C SER A 126 -15.55 -3.83 24.23
N SER A 127 -14.77 -4.07 23.18
CA SER A 127 -14.31 -5.42 22.83
C SER A 127 -12.80 -5.50 23.06
N THR A 128 -12.37 -6.49 23.84
CA THR A 128 -10.95 -6.83 24.02
C THR A 128 -10.47 -7.57 22.78
N ILE A 129 -9.63 -6.91 21.95
CA ILE A 129 -8.95 -7.58 20.85
C ILE A 129 -7.58 -8.03 21.36
N SER A 130 -7.39 -9.33 21.52
CA SER A 130 -6.06 -9.92 21.75
C SER A 130 -5.30 -9.93 20.43
N LEU A 131 -4.26 -9.11 20.31
CA LEU A 131 -3.27 -9.27 19.25
C LEU A 131 -2.34 -10.41 19.66
N GLN A 132 -2.43 -11.55 18.96
CA GLN A 132 -1.45 -12.64 19.03
C GLN A 132 -0.25 -12.37 18.13
#